data_AF-A0A518D3R6-F1
#
_entry.id   AF-A0A518D3R6-F1
#
_cell.length_a   1.000
_cell.length_b   1.000
_cell.length_c   1.000
_cell.angle_alpha   90.00
_cell.angle_beta   90.00
_cell.angle_gamma   90.00
#
_symmetry.space_group_name_H-M   'P 1'
#
loop_
_entity.id
_entity.type
_entity.pdbx_description
1 polymer ?
#
loop_
_entity_poly.entity_id
_entity_poly.type
_entity_poly.pdbx_seq_one_letter_code
_entity_poly.pdbx_strand_id
1 'polypeptide(L)'
;MRTSIRLALAAPLLSLLAACGGDAAANANPYERGLDQAKAGDHAAAVASYDEALADLEPGAGTYMEIQMARIESLTHTDAPKAAIDFLEVADENSELVKPEDFMRVFNWFVQVKDWGQGGKIADTFGTAYPENEELAQRMDTRIQEAIDAGEVSAAQLEMLEGLGYVSTQ
;
A
#
# COMPACT_ATOMS: atom_id res chain seq x y z
N MET A 1 21.55 71.09 -18.99
CA MET A 1 21.29 70.67 -20.38
C MET A 1 20.50 69.38 -20.30
N ARG A 2 19.19 69.39 -20.61
CA ARG A 2 18.60 69.06 -21.94
C ARG A 2 18.91 67.59 -22.31
N THR A 3 17.98 66.66 -22.58
CA THR A 3 16.59 66.73 -23.05
C THR A 3 15.92 65.34 -22.96
N SER A 4 14.65 65.31 -22.52
CA SER A 4 13.46 64.54 -22.96
C SER A 4 13.48 63.14 -23.63
N ILE A 5 12.68 62.26 -23.02
CA ILE A 5 11.46 61.53 -23.53
C ILE A 5 11.60 60.61 -24.76
N ARG A 6 11.16 59.34 -24.63
CA ARG A 6 10.00 58.77 -25.37
C ARG A 6 9.50 57.43 -24.81
N LEU A 7 8.22 57.47 -24.47
CA LEU A 7 7.30 56.37 -24.23
C LEU A 7 7.07 55.59 -25.55
N ALA A 8 7.06 54.26 -25.52
CA ALA A 8 6.44 53.45 -26.56
C ALA A 8 5.82 52.18 -25.94
N LEU A 9 4.49 52.14 -26.04
CA LEU A 9 3.54 51.11 -25.66
C LEU A 9 3.49 50.05 -26.76
N ALA A 10 3.59 48.74 -26.45
CA ALA A 10 3.09 47.65 -27.29
C ALA A 10 3.15 46.28 -26.57
N ALA A 11 2.10 45.96 -25.81
CA ALA A 11 1.51 44.61 -25.81
C ALA A 11 0.47 44.57 -26.97
N PRO A 12 -0.05 43.43 -27.48
CA PRO A 12 -0.06 42.07 -26.90
C PRO A 12 0.16 40.94 -27.95
N LEU A 13 0.25 39.67 -27.52
CA LEU A 13 -0.57 38.57 -28.09
C LEU A 13 -0.34 37.26 -27.33
N LEU A 14 -1.38 36.82 -26.63
CA LEU A 14 -1.61 35.46 -26.20
C LEU A 14 -1.76 34.53 -27.42
N SER A 15 -1.05 33.41 -27.39
CA SER A 15 -1.51 32.12 -27.93
C SER A 15 -1.05 31.06 -26.91
N LEU A 16 -1.76 30.89 -25.79
CA LEU A 16 -2.80 29.86 -25.65
C LEU A 16 -2.45 28.60 -26.45
N LEU A 17 -1.39 27.90 -26.04
CA LEU A 17 -1.41 26.44 -26.10
C LEU A 17 -2.46 26.01 -25.09
N ALA A 18 -3.69 25.93 -25.60
CA ALA A 18 -4.79 25.26 -24.94
C ALA A 18 -4.27 23.88 -24.52
N ALA A 19 -4.15 23.72 -23.21
CA ALA A 19 -4.10 22.44 -22.54
C ALA A 19 -5.35 21.66 -22.94
N CYS A 20 -5.29 20.99 -24.09
CA CYS A 20 -6.11 19.82 -24.40
C CYS A 20 -5.41 18.58 -23.83
N GLY A 21 -5.04 18.64 -22.56
CA GLY A 21 -4.95 17.47 -21.72
C GLY A 21 -6.24 17.48 -20.91
N GLY A 22 -7.35 17.09 -21.54
CA GLY A 22 -8.59 16.85 -20.82
C GLY A 22 -8.25 15.94 -19.66
N ASP A 23 -8.53 16.41 -18.45
CA ASP A 23 -8.15 15.84 -17.17
C ASP A 23 -8.83 14.47 -17.03
N ALA A 24 -8.27 13.46 -17.69
CA ALA A 24 -8.80 12.10 -17.68
C ALA A 24 -8.81 11.54 -16.26
N ALA A 25 -7.87 11.99 -15.41
CA ALA A 25 -7.80 11.66 -14.00
C ALA A 25 -8.96 12.28 -13.18
N ALA A 26 -9.47 13.45 -13.56
CA ALA A 26 -10.58 14.10 -12.85
C ALA A 26 -11.94 13.41 -13.09
N ASN A 27 -12.07 12.59 -14.14
CA ASN A 27 -13.29 11.84 -14.46
C ASN A 27 -13.12 10.30 -14.36
N ALA A 28 -11.95 9.82 -13.95
CA ALA A 28 -11.73 8.39 -13.73
C ALA A 28 -12.57 7.89 -12.55
N ASN A 29 -13.04 6.64 -12.60
CA ASN A 29 -13.62 5.99 -11.43
C ASN A 29 -12.61 6.10 -10.27
N PRO A 30 -13.02 6.39 -9.02
CA PRO A 30 -12.11 6.48 -7.88
C PRO A 30 -11.10 5.33 -7.77
N TYR A 31 -11.50 4.09 -8.13
CA TYR A 31 -10.57 2.97 -8.18
C TYR A 31 -9.44 3.16 -9.22
N GLU A 32 -9.78 3.53 -10.46
CA GLU A 32 -8.81 3.78 -11.53
C GLU A 32 -7.87 4.94 -11.18
N ARG A 33 -8.42 6.00 -10.57
CA ARG A 33 -7.64 7.13 -10.06
C ARG A 33 -6.63 6.68 -8.99
N GLY A 34 -7.06 5.81 -8.07
CA GLY A 34 -6.19 5.22 -7.06
C GLY A 34 -5.05 4.39 -7.67
N LEU A 35 -5.34 3.58 -8.69
CA LEU A 35 -4.34 2.81 -9.42
C LEU A 35 -3.28 3.71 -10.06
N ASP A 36 -3.71 4.81 -10.68
CA ASP A 36 -2.80 5.75 -11.34
C ASP A 36 -1.93 6.52 -10.33
N GLN A 37 -2.51 6.90 -9.18
CA GLN A 37 -1.77 7.52 -8.07
C GLN A 37 -0.73 6.56 -7.48
N ALA A 38 -1.09 5.29 -7.25
CA ALA A 38 -0.17 4.28 -6.74
C ALA A 38 0.98 4.03 -7.72
N LYS A 39 0.71 3.94 -9.03
CA LYS A 39 1.75 3.83 -10.07
C LYS A 39 2.68 5.05 -10.12
N ALA A 40 2.17 6.22 -9.79
CA ALA A 40 2.97 7.45 -9.68
C ALA A 40 3.78 7.53 -8.37
N GLY A 41 3.61 6.57 -7.45
CA GLY A 41 4.24 6.55 -6.13
C GLY A 41 3.54 7.43 -5.09
N ASP A 42 2.39 8.03 -5.43
CA ASP A 42 1.57 8.80 -4.49
C ASP A 42 0.61 7.88 -3.75
N HIS A 43 1.17 7.03 -2.89
CA HIS A 43 0.43 6.03 -2.14
C HIS A 43 -0.59 6.66 -1.18
N ALA A 44 -0.34 7.85 -0.64
CA ALA A 44 -1.28 8.53 0.25
C ALA A 44 -2.52 9.01 -0.52
N ALA A 45 -2.34 9.60 -1.70
CA ALA A 45 -3.47 9.96 -2.55
C ALA A 45 -4.21 8.70 -3.05
N ALA A 46 -3.48 7.62 -3.38
CA ALA A 46 -4.07 6.35 -3.79
C ALA A 46 -5.00 5.79 -2.72
N VAL A 47 -4.57 5.74 -1.45
CA VAL A 47 -5.40 5.30 -0.31
C VAL A 47 -6.70 6.11 -0.24
N ALA A 48 -6.64 7.43 -0.34
CA ALA A 48 -7.84 8.27 -0.31
C ALA A 48 -8.80 7.99 -1.47
N SER A 49 -8.27 7.71 -2.67
CA SER A 49 -9.09 7.33 -3.82
C SER A 49 -9.72 5.94 -3.67
N TYR A 50 -9.00 4.98 -3.07
CA TYR A 50 -9.58 3.66 -2.77
C TYR A 50 -10.61 3.72 -1.65
N ASP A 51 -10.41 4.57 -0.63
CA ASP A 51 -11.42 4.84 0.41
C ASP A 51 -12.73 5.36 -0.22
N GLU A 52 -12.64 6.29 -1.17
CA GLU A 52 -13.80 6.78 -1.92
C GLU A 52 -14.45 5.66 -2.76
N ALA A 53 -13.65 4.80 -3.39
CA ALA A 53 -14.17 3.65 -4.17
C ALA A 53 -14.90 2.61 -3.30
N LEU A 54 -14.45 2.43 -2.05
CA LEU A 54 -15.01 1.46 -1.11
C LEU A 54 -16.26 1.99 -0.38
N ALA A 55 -16.46 3.30 -0.31
CA ALA A 55 -17.51 3.92 0.51
C ALA A 55 -18.93 3.41 0.18
N ASP A 56 -19.20 3.07 -1.07
CA ASP A 56 -20.51 2.60 -1.55
C ASP A 56 -20.52 1.11 -1.95
N LEU A 57 -19.45 0.36 -1.61
CA LEU A 57 -19.25 -1.00 -2.09
C LEU A 57 -19.48 -2.03 -1.00
N GLU A 58 -20.43 -2.93 -1.22
CA GLU A 58 -20.71 -4.03 -0.30
C GLU A 58 -19.60 -5.09 -0.31
N PRO A 59 -19.23 -5.65 0.86
CA PRO A 59 -18.39 -6.83 0.95
C PRO A 59 -19.04 -8.00 0.18
N GLY A 60 -18.40 -8.47 -0.89
CA GLY A 60 -18.93 -9.48 -1.81
C GLY A 60 -19.27 -8.96 -3.21
N ALA A 61 -19.25 -7.63 -3.43
CA ALA A 61 -19.16 -7.11 -4.79
C ALA A 61 -17.86 -7.61 -5.43
N GLY A 62 -17.92 -7.98 -6.72
CA GLY A 62 -16.79 -8.64 -7.39
C GLY A 62 -15.46 -7.86 -7.36
N THR A 63 -15.52 -6.54 -7.18
CA THR A 63 -14.35 -5.65 -7.10
C THR A 63 -13.93 -5.30 -5.67
N TYR A 64 -14.69 -5.70 -4.64
CA TYR A 64 -14.43 -5.28 -3.25
C TYR A 64 -13.04 -5.70 -2.78
N MET A 65 -12.73 -7.00 -2.90
CA MET A 65 -11.42 -7.51 -2.50
C MET A 65 -10.28 -6.95 -3.34
N GLU A 66 -10.51 -6.68 -4.62
CA GLU A 66 -9.50 -6.09 -5.48
C GLU A 66 -9.10 -4.69 -4.98
N ILE A 67 -10.10 -3.85 -4.68
CA ILE A 67 -9.87 -2.49 -4.19
C ILE A 67 -9.27 -2.52 -2.77
N GLN A 68 -9.75 -3.39 -1.89
CA GLN A 68 -9.19 -3.54 -0.54
C GLN A 68 -7.71 -3.92 -0.59
N MET A 69 -7.33 -4.87 -1.45
CA MET A 69 -5.94 -5.30 -1.59
C MET A 69 -5.06 -4.18 -2.16
N ALA A 70 -5.53 -3.42 -3.15
CA ALA A 70 -4.79 -2.26 -3.67
C ALA A 70 -4.60 -1.14 -2.63
N ARG A 71 -5.62 -0.95 -1.78
CA ARG A 71 -5.57 -0.02 -0.65
C ARG A 71 -4.57 -0.45 0.42
N ILE A 72 -4.62 -1.72 0.83
CA ILE A 72 -3.69 -2.30 1.80
C ILE A 72 -2.25 -2.22 1.28
N GLU A 73 -2.02 -2.54 0.01
CA GLU A 73 -0.71 -2.40 -0.63
C GLU A 73 -0.21 -0.95 -0.50
N SER A 74 -1.03 0.04 -0.85
CA SER A 74 -0.65 1.45 -0.74
C SER A 74 -0.44 1.91 0.71
N LEU A 75 -1.22 1.38 1.65
CA LEU A 75 -1.00 1.61 3.07
C LEU A 75 0.35 1.04 3.54
N THR A 76 0.83 -0.09 3.01
CA THR A 76 2.15 -0.62 3.44
C THR A 76 3.30 0.38 3.21
N HIS A 77 3.17 1.28 2.22
CA HIS A 77 4.16 2.32 1.91
C HIS A 77 4.02 3.60 2.75
N THR A 78 2.89 3.81 3.43
CA THR A 78 2.56 5.07 4.11
C THR A 78 2.29 4.91 5.60
N ASP A 79 1.65 3.79 5.98
CA ASP A 79 1.31 3.41 7.35
C ASP A 79 1.24 1.86 7.44
N ALA A 80 2.40 1.24 7.52
CA ALA A 80 2.54 -0.22 7.59
C ALA A 80 1.77 -0.86 8.77
N PRO A 81 1.80 -0.31 10.01
CA PRO A 81 0.97 -0.83 11.10
C PRO A 81 -0.52 -0.83 10.77
N LYS A 82 -1.04 0.27 10.18
CA LYS A 82 -2.45 0.32 9.75
C LYS A 82 -2.75 -0.68 8.64
N ALA A 83 -1.86 -0.85 7.66
CA ALA A 83 -2.04 -1.83 6.60
C ALA A 83 -2.24 -3.26 7.13
N ALA A 84 -1.47 -3.64 8.17
CA ALA A 84 -1.57 -4.96 8.78
C ALA A 84 -2.90 -5.11 9.52
N ILE A 85 -3.30 -4.11 10.31
CA ILE A 85 -4.58 -4.10 11.03
C ILE A 85 -5.74 -4.24 10.04
N ASP A 86 -5.77 -3.39 9.01
CA ASP A 86 -6.86 -3.37 8.03
C ASP A 86 -6.94 -4.69 7.24
N PHE A 87 -5.80 -5.29 6.87
CA PHE A 87 -5.83 -6.61 6.21
C PHE A 87 -6.35 -7.72 7.11
N LEU A 88 -5.90 -7.76 8.37
CA LEU A 88 -6.33 -8.80 9.31
C LEU A 88 -7.82 -8.66 9.65
N GLU A 89 -8.34 -7.44 9.75
CA GLU A 89 -9.78 -7.18 9.88
C GLU A 89 -10.55 -7.68 8.66
N VAL A 90 -10.09 -7.38 7.43
CA VAL A 90 -10.70 -7.91 6.21
C VAL A 90 -10.68 -9.44 6.18
N ALA A 91 -9.58 -10.07 6.60
CA ALA A 91 -9.45 -11.53 6.64
C ALA A 91 -10.36 -12.19 7.68
N ASP A 92 -10.60 -11.55 8.81
CA ASP A 92 -11.54 -12.02 9.83
C ASP A 92 -13.00 -11.87 9.37
N GLU A 93 -13.37 -10.68 8.89
CA GLU A 93 -14.75 -10.37 8.49
C GLU A 93 -15.18 -11.02 7.17
N ASN A 94 -14.23 -11.35 6.30
CA ASN A 94 -14.48 -11.88 4.95
C ASN A 94 -13.65 -13.15 4.68
N SER A 95 -13.56 -14.03 5.67
CA SER A 95 -12.71 -15.23 5.64
C SER A 95 -12.95 -16.15 4.42
N GLU A 96 -14.15 -16.13 3.83
CA GLU A 96 -14.48 -16.87 2.61
C GLU A 96 -13.94 -16.24 1.33
N LEU A 97 -13.60 -14.95 1.37
CA LEU A 97 -13.04 -14.20 0.26
C LEU A 97 -11.51 -14.13 0.30
N VAL A 98 -10.92 -14.18 1.50
CA VAL A 98 -9.46 -14.16 1.69
C VAL A 98 -8.90 -15.58 1.60
N LYS A 99 -7.91 -15.76 0.71
CA LYS A 99 -7.27 -17.06 0.49
C LYS A 99 -5.88 -17.11 1.10
N PRO A 100 -5.32 -18.31 1.33
CA PRO A 100 -3.93 -18.47 1.74
C PRO A 100 -2.92 -17.67 0.91
N GLU A 101 -3.12 -17.58 -0.40
CA GLU A 101 -2.23 -16.85 -1.29
C GLU A 101 -2.26 -15.32 -1.06
N ASP A 102 -3.36 -14.79 -0.53
CA ASP A 102 -3.49 -13.36 -0.23
C ASP A 102 -2.64 -12.99 0.99
N PHE A 103 -2.55 -13.85 2.02
CA PHE A 103 -1.61 -13.66 3.12
C PHE A 103 -0.16 -13.58 2.64
N MET A 104 0.24 -14.48 1.74
CA MET A 104 1.59 -14.44 1.15
C MET A 104 1.81 -13.19 0.31
N ARG A 105 0.79 -12.72 -0.41
CA ARG A 105 0.86 -11.45 -1.15
C ARG A 105 1.11 -10.28 -0.18
N VAL A 106 0.31 -10.16 0.88
CA VAL A 106 0.45 -9.07 1.87
C VAL A 106 1.78 -9.16 2.62
N PHE A 107 2.19 -10.35 3.05
CA PHE A 107 3.51 -10.59 3.63
C PHE A 107 4.62 -10.05 2.73
N ASN A 108 4.57 -10.33 1.42
CA ASN A 108 5.57 -9.84 0.48
C ASN A 108 5.57 -8.32 0.32
N TRP A 109 4.47 -7.61 0.55
CA TRP A 109 4.46 -6.15 0.55
C TRP A 109 5.25 -5.60 1.75
N PHE A 110 5.04 -6.17 2.95
CA PHE A 110 5.82 -5.80 4.12
C PHE A 110 7.32 -6.10 3.96
N VAL A 111 7.66 -7.23 3.34
CA VAL A 111 9.05 -7.55 2.98
C VAL A 111 9.66 -6.48 2.06
N GLN A 112 8.90 -6.01 1.05
CA GLN A 112 9.39 -4.99 0.12
C GLN A 112 9.71 -3.66 0.81
N VAL A 113 8.91 -3.25 1.80
CA VAL A 113 9.15 -2.04 2.60
C VAL A 113 10.05 -2.29 3.81
N LYS A 114 10.60 -3.52 3.95
CA LYS A 114 11.43 -3.98 5.07
C LYS A 114 10.77 -3.83 6.44
N ASP A 115 9.44 -3.90 6.47
CA ASP A 115 8.71 -3.94 7.73
C ASP A 115 8.49 -5.37 8.23
N TRP A 116 9.58 -6.01 8.64
CA TRP A 116 9.60 -7.39 9.10
C TRP A 116 8.73 -7.66 10.33
N GLY A 117 8.49 -6.64 11.16
CA GLY A 117 7.64 -6.77 12.34
C GLY A 117 6.17 -6.99 11.95
N GLN A 118 5.64 -6.12 11.08
CA GLN A 118 4.28 -6.34 10.57
C GLN A 118 4.20 -7.58 9.67
N GLY A 119 5.22 -7.84 8.84
CA GLY A 119 5.29 -9.07 8.06
C GLY A 119 5.21 -10.33 8.95
N GLY A 120 5.91 -10.35 10.08
CA GLY A 120 5.83 -11.43 11.07
C GLY A 120 4.42 -11.64 11.62
N LYS A 121 3.65 -10.58 11.90
CA LYS A 121 2.25 -10.72 12.34
C LYS A 121 1.36 -11.36 11.29
N ILE A 122 1.57 -11.01 10.01
CA ILE A 122 0.82 -11.62 8.90
C ILE A 122 1.13 -13.12 8.83
N ALA A 123 2.41 -13.49 8.95
CA ALA A 123 2.85 -14.89 8.93
C ALA A 123 2.33 -15.70 10.13
N ASP A 124 2.40 -15.15 11.34
CA ASP A 124 1.89 -15.77 12.57
C ASP A 124 0.38 -16.00 12.50
N THR A 125 -0.37 -14.99 12.04
CA THR A 125 -1.82 -15.11 11.86
C THR A 125 -2.15 -16.14 10.79
N PHE A 126 -1.37 -16.18 9.70
CA PHE A 126 -1.52 -17.18 8.65
C PHE A 126 -1.36 -18.61 9.19
N GLY A 127 -0.30 -18.87 9.96
CA GLY A 127 -0.04 -20.20 10.55
C GLY A 127 -1.16 -20.67 11.49
N THR A 128 -1.82 -19.72 12.16
CA THR A 128 -3.00 -20.01 13.02
C THR A 128 -4.27 -20.24 12.20
N ALA A 129 -4.51 -19.45 11.16
CA ALA A 129 -5.73 -19.51 10.35
C ALA A 129 -5.76 -20.69 9.37
N TYR A 130 -4.61 -21.10 8.85
CA TYR A 130 -4.48 -22.18 7.84
C TYR A 130 -3.43 -23.22 8.26
N PRO A 131 -3.65 -23.93 9.38
CA PRO A 131 -2.67 -24.90 9.90
C PRO A 131 -2.39 -26.06 8.93
N GLU A 132 -3.30 -26.35 8.00
CA GLU A 132 -3.09 -27.35 6.95
C GLU A 132 -2.12 -26.92 5.85
N ASN A 133 -1.74 -25.64 5.81
CA ASN A 133 -0.91 -25.05 4.77
C ASN A 133 0.53 -24.82 5.25
N GLU A 134 1.10 -25.86 5.87
CA GLU A 134 2.42 -25.84 6.53
C GLU A 134 3.54 -25.37 5.59
N GLU A 135 3.50 -25.76 4.31
CA GLU A 135 4.53 -25.37 3.33
C GLU A 135 4.58 -23.84 3.14
N LEU A 136 3.42 -23.19 3.05
CA LEU A 136 3.36 -21.75 2.85
C LEU A 136 3.76 -21.00 4.13
N ALA A 137 3.39 -21.52 5.30
CA ALA A 137 3.79 -20.96 6.60
C ALA A 137 5.32 -21.05 6.76
N GLN A 138 5.89 -22.23 6.51
CA GLN A 138 7.33 -22.44 6.56
C GLN A 138 8.09 -21.51 5.59
N ARG A 139 7.51 -21.20 4.42
CA ARG A 139 8.11 -20.27 3.47
C ARG A 139 8.14 -18.83 4.00
N MET A 140 7.11 -18.37 4.70
CA MET A 140 7.11 -17.06 5.34
C MET A 140 8.14 -17.02 6.48
N ASP A 141 8.15 -18.04 7.33
CA ASP A 141 9.06 -18.17 8.47
C ASP A 141 10.53 -18.18 8.02
N THR A 142 10.84 -18.95 6.97
CA THR A 142 12.18 -19.01 6.39
C THR A 142 12.66 -17.62 5.96
N ARG A 143 11.79 -16.83 5.33
CA ARG A 143 12.17 -15.48 4.87
C ARG A 143 12.37 -14.51 6.03
N ILE A 144 11.61 -14.64 7.11
CA ILE A 144 11.83 -13.86 8.34
C ILE A 144 13.20 -14.24 8.94
N GLN A 145 13.51 -15.53 9.03
CA GLN A 145 14.79 -15.99 9.56
C GLN A 145 15.98 -15.53 8.71
N GLU A 146 15.86 -15.62 7.38
CA GLU A 146 16.87 -15.11 6.45
C GLU A 146 17.14 -13.61 6.66
N ALA A 147 16.09 -12.82 6.91
CA ALA A 147 16.23 -11.39 7.20
C ALA A 147 16.91 -11.11 8.55
N ILE A 148 16.59 -11.90 9.57
CA ILE A 148 17.25 -11.85 10.88
C ILE A 148 18.75 -12.15 10.73
N ASP A 149 19.08 -13.25 10.06
CA ASP A 149 20.45 -13.71 9.86
C ASP A 149 21.27 -12.71 9.02
N ALA A 150 20.63 -12.05 8.06
CA ALA A 150 21.22 -11.00 7.25
C ALA A 150 21.35 -9.64 7.98
N GLY A 151 20.78 -9.50 9.18
CA GLY A 151 20.78 -8.24 9.94
C GLY A 151 19.90 -7.15 9.31
N GLU A 152 18.87 -7.53 8.55
CA GLU A 152 17.94 -6.59 7.91
C GLU A 152 16.80 -6.14 8.83
N VAL A 153 16.65 -6.80 9.98
CA VAL A 153 15.60 -6.54 10.97
C VAL A 153 16.08 -5.51 11.99
N SER A 154 15.33 -4.43 12.18
CA SER A 154 15.63 -3.43 13.23
C SER A 154 15.39 -4.00 14.64
N ALA A 155 16.02 -3.42 15.66
CA ALA A 155 15.86 -3.88 17.05
C ALA A 155 14.38 -3.91 17.51
N ALA A 156 13.59 -2.91 17.13
CA ALA A 156 12.16 -2.86 17.49
C ALA A 156 11.35 -3.97 16.79
N GLN A 157 11.70 -4.30 15.54
CA GLN A 157 11.06 -5.42 14.84
C GLN A 157 11.52 -6.76 15.40
N LEU A 158 12.78 -6.88 15.83
CA LEU A 158 13.29 -8.08 16.46
C LEU A 158 12.54 -8.38 17.76
N GLU A 159 12.32 -7.37 18.61
CA GLU A 159 11.50 -7.49 19.83
C GLU A 159 10.06 -7.96 19.51
N MET A 160 9.47 -7.43 18.44
CA MET A 160 8.16 -7.87 17.98
C MET A 160 8.17 -9.34 17.52
N LEU A 161 9.19 -9.74 16.77
CA LEU A 161 9.37 -11.11 16.27
C LEU A 161 9.68 -12.10 17.41
N GLU A 162 10.44 -11.69 18.42
CA GLU A 162 10.64 -12.45 19.67
C GLU A 162 9.30 -12.71 20.37
N GLY A 163 8.45 -11.70 20.47
CA GLY A 163 7.09 -11.84 21.03
C GLY A 163 6.18 -12.80 20.27
N LEU A 164 6.46 -13.01 18.97
CA LEU A 164 5.76 -13.96 18.10
C LEU A 164 6.46 -15.34 18.05
N GLY A 165 7.58 -15.52 18.74
CA GLY A 165 8.30 -16.80 18.80
C GLY A 165 9.26 -17.08 17.63
N TYR A 166 9.52 -16.11 16.76
CA TYR A 166 10.48 -16.25 15.65
C TYR A 166 11.93 -16.25 16.10
N VAL A 167 12.22 -15.72 17.28
CA VAL A 167 13.57 -15.62 17.83
C VAL A 167 13.58 -16.27 19.20
N SER A 168 14.49 -17.22 19.39
CA SER A 168 14.71 -17.83 20.71
C SER A 168 15.61 -16.92 21.54
N THR A 169 15.12 -16.42 22.68
CA THR A 169 15.98 -15.77 23.68
C THR A 169 16.90 -16.82 24.29
N GLN A 170 18.20 -16.77 24.01
CA GLN A 170 19.21 -17.59 24.68
C GLN A 170 19.60 -17.02 26.04
#